data_AF-A0A5K3FMZ9-F1
#
_entry.id   AF-A0A5K3FMZ9-F1
#
_cell.length_a   1.000
_cell.length_b   1.000
_cell.length_c   1.000
_cell.angle_alpha   90.00
_cell.angle_beta   90.00
_cell.angle_gamma   90.00
#
_symmetry.space_group_name_H-M   'P 1'
#
loop_
_entity.id
_entity.type
_entity.pdbx_description
1 polymer ?
#
loop_
_entity_poly.entity_id
_entity_poly.type
_entity_poly.pdbx_seq_one_letter_code
_entity_poly.pdbx_strand_id
1 'polypeptide(L)'
;MWYLIRASKKDHSEVDLNVQEAWQLGYSGKGVVVTIMDDGLDHSHPDLSANYAEQASWDVNNGDRDPMPNTTNPDNKHGTRCAGQVAAVGNNSVCIVGVAFNAKIGG
;
A
#
# COMPACT_ATOMS: atom_id res chain seq x y z
N MET A 1 -12.12 2.23 5.98
CA MET A 1 -11.29 3.42 5.69
C MET A 1 -12.18 4.47 5.04
N TRP A 2 -12.37 5.62 5.69
CA TRP A 2 -13.34 6.65 5.27
C TRP A 2 -13.06 7.24 3.89
N TYR A 3 -11.78 7.28 3.48
CA TYR A 3 -11.32 7.84 2.21
C TYR A 3 -11.54 6.90 1.01
N LEU A 4 -11.71 5.59 1.24
CA LEU A 4 -12.03 4.62 0.19
C LEU A 4 -13.54 4.43 0.05
N ILE A 5 -14.21 4.31 1.20
CA ILE A 5 -15.64 3.98 1.31
C ILE A 5 -16.18 4.68 2.54
N ARG A 6 -17.09 5.62 2.34
CA ARG A 6 -17.81 6.26 3.44
C ARG A 6 -19.17 5.59 3.70
N ALA A 7 -19.53 5.44 4.98
CA ALA A 7 -20.70 4.66 5.40
C ALA A 7 -22.06 5.39 5.24
N SER A 8 -22.05 6.70 5.00
CA SER A 8 -23.25 7.55 5.04
C SER A 8 -23.66 8.00 3.63
N LYS A 9 -24.56 7.25 2.98
CA LYS A 9 -25.14 7.64 1.69
C LYS A 9 -26.27 8.69 1.80
N LYS A 10 -26.42 9.36 2.96
CA LYS A 10 -27.58 10.22 3.24
C LYS A 10 -27.46 11.62 2.67
N ASP A 11 -26.27 12.04 2.25
CA ASP A 11 -26.04 13.33 1.63
C ASP A 11 -25.04 13.20 0.47
N HIS A 12 -25.35 13.82 -0.67
CA HIS A 12 -24.53 13.83 -1.89
C HIS A 12 -23.29 14.73 -1.77
N SER A 13 -23.02 15.26 -0.57
CA SER A 13 -21.84 16.07 -0.23
C SER A 13 -20.63 15.27 0.25
N GLU A 14 -20.75 13.94 0.34
CA GLU A 14 -19.69 13.10 0.92
C GLU A 14 -18.56 12.81 -0.08
N VAL A 15 -17.35 13.29 0.27
CA VAL A 15 -16.12 13.16 -0.51
C VAL A 15 -15.37 11.89 -0.11
N ASP A 16 -15.33 10.91 -1.01
CA ASP A 16 -14.37 9.80 -1.03
C ASP A 16 -13.74 9.67 -2.43
N LEU A 17 -12.87 8.67 -2.62
CA LEU A 17 -12.14 8.49 -3.88
C LEU A 17 -12.94 7.74 -4.97
N ASN A 18 -14.18 7.34 -4.71
CA ASN A 18 -15.02 6.52 -5.60
C ASN A 18 -14.31 5.24 -6.12
N VAL A 19 -13.46 4.62 -5.29
CA VAL A 19 -12.68 3.43 -5.70
C VAL A 19 -13.52 2.16 -5.82
N GLN A 20 -14.70 2.12 -5.18
CA GLN A 20 -15.59 0.95 -5.27
C GLN A 20 -16.04 0.66 -6.69
N GLU A 21 -16.33 1.70 -7.48
CA GLU A 21 -16.78 1.54 -8.86
C GLU A 21 -15.69 0.88 -9.71
N ALA A 22 -14.43 1.32 -9.56
CA ALA A 22 -13.29 0.68 -10.21
C ALA A 22 -13.13 -0.79 -9.80
N TRP A 23 -13.28 -1.09 -8.51
CA TRP A 23 -13.21 -2.47 -8.00
C TRP A 23 -14.35 -3.35 -8.53
N GLN A 24 -15.57 -2.82 -8.65
CA GLN A 24 -16.73 -3.53 -9.22
C GLN A 24 -16.55 -3.83 -10.72
N LEU A 25 -15.83 -2.96 -11.44
CA LEU A 25 -15.40 -3.19 -12.82
C LEU A 25 -14.22 -4.18 -12.93
N GLY A 26 -13.68 -4.66 -11.81
CA GLY A 26 -12.58 -5.63 -11.76
C GLY A 26 -11.17 -5.01 -11.72
N TYR A 27 -11.05 -3.69 -11.65
CA TYR A 27 -9.76 -3.01 -11.59
C TYR A 27 -9.27 -2.91 -10.15
N SER A 28 -8.23 -3.69 -9.81
CA SER A 28 -7.63 -3.74 -8.46
C SER A 28 -6.12 -3.49 -8.46
N GLY A 29 -5.57 -3.02 -9.58
CA GLY A 29 -4.13 -2.83 -9.78
C GLY A 29 -3.37 -4.09 -10.21
N LYS A 30 -4.05 -5.21 -10.44
CA LYS A 30 -3.42 -6.46 -10.90
C LYS A 30 -2.58 -6.23 -12.16
N GLY A 31 -1.32 -6.65 -12.11
CA GLY A 31 -0.35 -6.49 -13.22
C GLY A 31 0.41 -5.16 -13.23
N VAL A 32 0.10 -4.25 -12.30
CA VAL A 32 0.83 -2.98 -12.10
C VAL A 32 1.84 -3.16 -10.96
N VAL A 33 3.01 -2.52 -11.11
CA VAL A 33 4.06 -2.44 -10.09
C VAL A 33 4.25 -0.98 -9.71
N VAL A 34 4.27 -0.67 -8.42
CA VAL A 34 4.48 0.68 -7.87
C VAL A 34 5.67 0.65 -6.91
N THR A 35 6.49 1.70 -6.88
CA THR A 35 7.61 1.86 -5.93
C THR A 35 7.39 3.08 -5.05
N ILE A 36 7.61 2.93 -3.75
CA ILE A 36 7.55 4.01 -2.76
C ILE A 36 8.98 4.47 -2.45
N MET A 37 9.40 5.59 -3.04
CA MET A 37 10.73 6.17 -2.80
C MET A 37 10.73 6.97 -1.49
N ASP A 38 11.15 6.35 -0.39
CA ASP A 38 10.94 6.89 0.96
C ASP A 38 12.01 6.40 1.97
N ASP A 39 11.65 6.26 3.25
CA ASP A 39 12.50 5.82 4.36
C ASP A 39 12.61 4.29 4.55
N GLY A 40 12.15 3.53 3.55
CA GLY A 40 12.15 2.07 3.53
C GLY A 40 10.74 1.45 3.52
N LEU A 41 10.69 0.16 3.26
CA LEU A 41 9.48 -0.63 3.17
C LEU A 41 9.65 -1.92 3.95
N ASP A 42 8.85 -2.09 5.01
CA ASP A 42 8.77 -3.36 5.74
C ASP A 42 8.04 -4.38 4.87
N HIS A 43 8.81 -5.08 4.04
CA HIS A 43 8.30 -6.10 3.12
C HIS A 43 7.83 -7.35 3.85
N SER A 44 8.16 -7.50 5.14
CA SER A 44 7.71 -8.60 5.98
C SER A 44 6.32 -8.35 6.61
N HIS A 45 5.82 -7.11 6.55
CA HIS A 45 4.53 -6.75 7.13
C HIS A 45 3.40 -7.65 6.58
N PRO A 46 2.53 -8.22 7.44
CA PRO A 46 1.52 -9.20 7.03
C PRO A 46 0.51 -8.65 6.00
N ASP A 47 0.35 -7.33 5.96
CA ASP A 47 -0.52 -6.63 5.02
C ASP A 47 0.17 -6.22 3.70
N LEU A 48 1.48 -6.44 3.56
CA LEU A 48 2.27 -6.06 2.38
C LEU A 48 3.00 -7.23 1.72
N SER A 49 3.43 -8.22 2.49
CA SER A 49 4.30 -9.32 2.04
C SER A 49 3.80 -10.07 0.81
N ALA A 50 2.49 -10.29 0.67
CA ALA A 50 1.93 -10.96 -0.51
C ALA A 50 2.03 -10.10 -1.80
N ASN A 51 2.09 -8.77 -1.65
CA ASN A 51 2.18 -7.80 -2.73
C ASN A 51 3.59 -7.26 -2.94
N TYR A 52 4.56 -7.58 -2.08
CA TYR A 52 5.94 -7.14 -2.24
C TYR A 52 6.55 -7.59 -3.58
N ALA A 53 7.36 -6.72 -4.18
CA ALA A 53 8.14 -6.99 -5.38
C ALA A 53 9.60 -6.53 -5.21
N GLU A 54 10.48 -7.50 -4.96
CA GLU A 54 11.93 -7.30 -4.83
C GLU A 54 12.55 -6.56 -6.03
N GLN A 55 12.11 -6.85 -7.25
CA GLN A 55 12.64 -6.18 -8.45
C GLN A 55 12.27 -4.68 -8.55
N ALA A 56 11.32 -4.23 -7.74
CA ALA A 56 10.90 -2.85 -7.64
C ALA A 56 11.49 -2.15 -6.40
N SER A 57 12.48 -2.78 -5.77
CA SER A 57 13.07 -2.36 -4.52
C SER A 57 14.58 -2.21 -4.56
N TRP A 58 15.08 -1.21 -3.84
CA TRP A 58 16.50 -0.96 -3.66
C TRP A 58 16.75 0.04 -2.52
N ASP A 59 17.62 -0.32 -1.57
CA ASP A 59 18.08 0.62 -0.55
C ASP A 59 19.28 1.42 -1.09
N VAL A 60 19.04 2.68 -1.47
CA VAL A 60 20.09 3.60 -1.92
C VAL A 60 20.97 4.08 -0.77
N ASN A 61 20.47 4.12 0.47
CA ASN A 61 21.23 4.57 1.63
C ASN A 61 22.32 3.55 2.01
N ASN A 62 22.02 2.26 1.88
CA ASN A 62 22.96 1.18 2.21
C ASN A 62 23.62 0.55 0.98
N GLY A 63 23.06 0.76 -0.21
CA GLY A 63 23.60 0.24 -1.48
C GLY A 63 23.30 -1.24 -1.70
N ASP A 64 22.15 -1.73 -1.24
CA ASP A 64 21.74 -3.13 -1.38
C ASP A 64 20.25 -3.27 -1.80
N ARG A 65 19.77 -4.51 -1.91
CA ARG A 65 18.42 -4.83 -2.41
C ARG A 65 17.35 -4.89 -1.32
N ASP A 66 17.70 -4.83 -0.05
CA ASP A 66 16.77 -4.99 1.06
C ASP A 66 16.28 -3.62 1.54
N PRO A 67 15.03 -3.23 1.21
CA PRO A 67 14.50 -1.92 1.60
C PRO A 67 14.01 -1.90 3.05
N MET A 68 14.30 -2.92 3.86
CA MET A 68 13.83 -3.02 5.23
C MET A 68 14.21 -1.77 6.02
N PRO A 69 13.23 -1.02 6.58
CA PRO A 69 13.53 0.21 7.30
C PRO A 69 14.36 -0.10 8.54
N ASN A 70 15.32 0.78 8.84
CA ASN A 70 16.04 0.68 10.10
C ASN A 70 15.10 0.94 11.29
N THR A 71 14.73 -0.14 12.00
CA THR A 71 13.78 -0.11 13.11
C THR A 71 14.32 0.56 14.38
N THR A 72 15.62 0.88 14.47
CA THR A 72 16.16 1.66 15.60
C THR A 72 15.79 3.14 15.49
N ASN A 73 15.44 3.62 14.29
CA ASN A 73 14.93 4.96 14.06
C ASN A 73 13.40 4.93 13.91
N PRO A 74 12.63 5.42 14.90
CA PRO A 74 11.17 5.39 14.85
C PRO A 74 10.55 6.31 13.78
N ASP A 75 11.36 7.14 13.12
CA ASP A 75 10.91 7.97 12.00
C ASP A 75 10.85 7.19 10.69
N ASN A 76 11.58 6.07 10.56
CA ASN A 76 11.63 5.21 9.36
C ASN A 76 10.36 4.34 9.19
N LYS A 77 9.19 4.95 9.29
CA LYS A 77 7.88 4.28 9.21
C LYS A 77 7.03 4.83 8.07
N HIS A 78 7.48 5.89 7.41
CA HIS A 78 6.69 6.66 6.46
C HIS A 78 6.46 5.86 5.17
N GLY A 79 7.49 5.25 4.59
CA GLY A 79 7.41 4.43 3.38
C GLY A 79 6.48 3.24 3.54
N THR A 80 6.55 2.52 4.66
CA THR A 80 5.64 1.40 4.96
C THR A 80 4.17 1.85 5.07
N ARG A 81 3.91 3.04 5.66
CA ARG A 81 2.55 3.62 5.72
C ARG A 81 2.04 4.05 4.35
N CYS A 82 2.91 4.61 3.51
CA CYS A 82 2.60 4.98 2.13
C CYS A 82 2.30 3.73 1.28
N ALA A 83 3.11 2.68 1.40
CA ALA A 83 2.92 1.40 0.73
C ALA A 83 1.56 0.76 1.06
N GLY A 84 1.16 0.79 2.34
CA GLY A 84 -0.15 0.27 2.76
C GLY A 84 -1.33 0.99 2.08
N GLN A 85 -1.26 2.31 1.92
CA GLN A 85 -2.31 3.06 1.23
C GLN A 85 -2.46 2.65 -0.24
N VAL A 86 -1.36 2.26 -0.88
CA VAL A 86 -1.37 1.82 -2.29
C VAL A 86 -1.81 0.36 -2.40
N ALA A 87 -1.14 -0.56 -1.70
CA ALA A 87 -1.18 -1.99 -2.01
C ALA A 87 -1.30 -2.90 -0.78
N ALA A 88 -1.84 -2.41 0.35
CA ALA A 88 -2.24 -3.31 1.43
C ALA A 88 -3.21 -4.39 0.93
N VAL A 89 -3.01 -5.63 1.37
CA VAL A 89 -3.72 -6.81 0.87
C VAL A 89 -5.18 -6.78 1.30
N GLY A 90 -6.10 -6.86 0.35
CA GLY A 90 -7.52 -6.95 0.65
C GLY A 90 -7.94 -8.32 1.19
N ASN A 91 -8.97 -8.34 2.05
CA ASN A 91 -9.64 -9.57 2.54
C ASN A 91 -8.74 -10.58 3.29
N ASN A 92 -7.68 -10.12 3.96
CA ASN A 92 -6.79 -10.96 4.77
C ASN A 92 -7.04 -10.84 6.30
N SER A 93 -8.04 -10.06 6.72
CA SER A 93 -8.33 -9.74 8.14
C SER A 93 -7.21 -9.01 8.89
N VAL A 94 -6.29 -8.37 8.18
CA VAL A 94 -5.20 -7.56 8.74
C VAL A 94 -5.44 -6.10 8.38
N CYS A 95 -5.34 -5.21 9.37
CA CYS A 95 -5.30 -3.75 9.22
C CYS A 95 -6.28 -3.15 8.18
N ILE A 96 -5.81 -2.81 6.97
CA ILE A 96 -6.51 -1.99 5.97
C ILE A 96 -6.60 -2.70 4.59
N VAL A 97 -7.06 -1.99 3.57
CA VAL A 97 -6.91 -2.41 2.16
C VAL A 97 -6.34 -1.25 1.36
N GLY A 98 -5.43 -1.54 0.43
CA GLY A 98 -4.87 -0.54 -0.47
C GLY A 98 -5.86 -0.16 -1.57
N VAL A 99 -5.68 1.03 -2.16
CA VAL A 99 -6.45 1.46 -3.35
C VAL A 99 -6.32 0.43 -4.48
N ALA A 100 -5.10 -0.07 -4.67
CA ALA A 100 -4.70 -1.05 -5.67
C ALA A 100 -4.21 -2.34 -4.99
N PHE A 101 -5.09 -2.97 -4.20
CA PHE A 101 -4.77 -4.11 -3.33
C PHE A 101 -4.27 -5.39 -4.02
N ASN A 102 -4.25 -5.45 -5.36
CA ASN A 102 -3.63 -6.53 -6.15
C ASN A 102 -2.43 -6.04 -6.99
N ALA A 103 -2.01 -4.78 -6.85
CA ALA A 103 -0.76 -4.31 -7.41
C ALA A 103 0.43 -4.89 -6.65
N LYS A 104 1.58 -4.93 -7.33
CA LYS A 104 2.86 -5.19 -6.69
C LYS A 104 3.46 -3.89 -6.16
N ILE A 105 4.14 -3.97 -5.01
CA ILE A 105 4.69 -2.82 -4.31
C ILE A 105 6.17 -3.05 -3.98
N GLY A 106 7.00 -2.07 -4.31
CA GLY A 106 8.39 -1.97 -3.90
C GLY A 106 8.64 -0.67 -3.15
N GLY A 107 9.87 -0.52 -2.68
CA GLY A 107 10.38 0.60 -1.91
C GLY A 107 11.89 0.57 -1.83
#